data_AF-A0A6L9G9Y5-F1
#
_entry.id   AF-A0A6L9G9Y5-F1
#
_cell.length_a   1.000
_cell.length_b   1.000
_cell.length_c   1.000
_cell.angle_alpha   90.00
_cell.angle_beta   90.00
_cell.angle_gamma   90.00
#
_symmetry.space_group_name_H-M   'P 1'
#
loop_
_entity.id
_entity.type
_entity.pdbx_description
1 polymer ?
#
loop_
_entity_poly.entity_id
_entity_poly.type
_entity_poly.pdbx_seq_one_letter_code
_entity_poly.pdbx_strand_id
1 'polypeptide(L)'
;MNRTLIALPLSIISGAIIGLMLGGMWVQHRLGANAASADMFILVKQFPGLSRSMTQPWLAGYQIAGAALVATVLFTLALSFTQKLTQYGKAHFQSSAEIRKNGLLQTIGGGLVFARLGTHGFLSPILGRFRFIASNWDKFPHCLVVAPTRAGKGVGYVIPNTLLFPGSCVILDVKGEIFEATSRHRQRQG
;
A
#
# COMPACT_ATOMS: atom_id res chain seq x y z
N MET A 1 6.80 16.73 -6.02
CA MET A 1 6.62 17.16 -7.43
C MET A 1 5.71 16.14 -8.10
N ASN A 2 4.50 16.52 -8.52
CA ASN A 2 3.49 15.55 -8.99
C ASN A 2 4.00 14.86 -10.25
N ARG A 3 4.23 13.54 -10.19
CA ARG A 3 4.71 12.75 -11.34
C ARG A 3 3.81 12.93 -12.57
N THR A 4 2.51 13.13 -12.35
CA THR A 4 1.53 13.45 -13.39
C THR A 4 1.85 14.75 -14.12
N LEU A 5 2.41 15.78 -13.48
CA LEU A 5 2.80 17.04 -14.14
C LEU A 5 3.92 16.86 -15.18
N ILE A 6 4.79 15.85 -15.02
CA ILE A 6 5.88 15.57 -15.95
C ILE A 6 5.49 14.45 -16.93
N ALA A 7 4.80 13.42 -16.44
CA ALA A 7 4.45 12.25 -17.23
C ALA A 7 3.38 12.54 -18.29
N LEU A 8 2.38 13.39 -17.99
CA LEU A 8 1.35 13.78 -18.96
C LEU A 8 1.91 14.48 -20.21
N PRO A 9 2.66 15.59 -20.11
CA PRO A 9 3.19 16.25 -21.29
C PRO A 9 4.12 15.33 -22.10
N LEU A 10 4.92 14.50 -21.42
CA LEU A 10 5.78 13.51 -22.09
C LEU A 10 4.95 12.45 -22.84
N SER A 11 3.86 11.96 -22.25
CA SER A 11 2.96 10.97 -22.87
C SER A 11 2.19 11.53 -24.07
N ILE A 12 1.87 12.83 -24.04
CA ILE A 12 1.19 13.51 -25.14
C ILE A 12 2.15 13.67 -26.32
N ILE A 13 3.39 14.12 -26.06
CA ILE A 13 4.41 14.28 -27.11
C ILE A 13 4.77 12.92 -27.72
N SER A 14 5.06 11.92 -26.89
CA SER A 14 5.39 10.57 -27.38
C SER A 14 4.21 9.90 -28.10
N GLY A 15 3.00 10.03 -27.58
CA GLY A 15 1.77 9.53 -28.21
C GLY A 15 1.48 10.18 -29.55
N ALA A 16 1.69 11.49 -29.66
CA ALA A 16 1.54 12.22 -30.92
C ALA A 16 2.58 11.74 -31.96
N ILE A 17 3.84 11.58 -31.57
CA ILE A 17 4.89 11.07 -32.48
C ILE A 17 4.57 9.65 -32.96
N ILE A 18 4.28 8.73 -32.02
CA ILE A 18 3.97 7.33 -32.35
C ILE A 18 2.71 7.24 -33.21
N GLY A 19 1.67 8.00 -32.87
CA GLY A 19 0.42 8.03 -33.61
C GLY A 19 0.59 8.55 -35.04
N LEU A 20 1.35 9.63 -35.22
CA LEU A 20 1.65 10.17 -36.54
C LEU A 20 2.45 9.18 -37.39
N MET A 21 3.42 8.48 -36.79
CA MET A 21 4.21 7.45 -37.48
C MET A 21 3.32 6.28 -37.93
N LEU A 22 2.50 5.72 -37.05
CA LEU A 22 1.62 4.58 -37.36
C LEU A 22 0.55 4.94 -38.39
N GLY A 23 -0.10 6.10 -38.21
CA GLY A 23 -1.11 6.60 -39.15
C GLY A 23 -0.51 6.96 -40.51
N GLY A 24 0.71 7.51 -40.52
CA GLY A 24 1.45 7.82 -41.74
C GLY A 24 1.85 6.56 -42.51
N MET A 25 2.39 5.55 -41.82
CA MET A 25 2.70 4.24 -42.41
C MET A 25 1.44 3.59 -43.01
N TRP A 26 0.29 3.68 -42.36
CA TRP A 26 -0.97 3.16 -42.87
C TRP A 26 -1.42 3.84 -44.17
N VAL A 27 -1.44 5.17 -44.19
CA VAL A 27 -1.80 5.96 -45.38
C VAL A 27 -0.84 5.65 -46.52
N GLN A 28 0.45 5.59 -46.23
CA GLN A 28 1.47 5.38 -47.23
C GLN A 28 1.43 3.97 -47.83
N HIS A 29 1.14 2.95 -47.02
CA HIS A 29 0.88 1.60 -47.50
C HIS A 29 -0.33 1.55 -48.44
N ARG A 30 -1.40 2.30 -48.12
CA ARG A 30 -2.61 2.40 -48.96
C ARG A 30 -2.40 3.17 -50.25
N LEU A 31 -1.45 4.11 -50.27
CA LEU A 31 -1.05 4.85 -51.47
C LEU A 31 -0.04 4.09 -52.34
N GLY A 32 0.37 2.88 -51.94
CA GLY A 32 1.26 2.01 -52.72
C GLY A 32 2.72 2.47 -52.77
N ALA A 33 3.16 3.28 -51.80
CA ALA A 33 4.55 3.74 -51.78
C ALA A 33 5.51 2.65 -51.28
N ASN A 34 6.74 2.65 -51.80
CA ASN A 34 7.80 1.75 -51.36
C ASN A 34 8.21 2.04 -49.90
N ALA A 35 8.38 0.97 -49.10
CA ALA A 35 8.74 1.08 -47.69
C ALA A 35 10.08 1.81 -47.45
N ALA A 36 10.99 1.79 -48.43
CA ALA A 36 12.30 2.45 -48.36
C ALA A 36 12.24 3.99 -48.53
N SER A 37 11.17 4.54 -49.12
CA SER A 37 10.95 5.98 -49.29
C SER A 37 9.79 6.48 -48.43
N ALA A 38 9.50 5.77 -47.34
CA ALA A 38 8.36 6.06 -46.48
C ALA A 38 8.61 7.30 -45.60
N ASP A 39 7.79 8.35 -45.75
CA ASP A 39 7.82 9.50 -44.84
C ASP A 39 6.83 9.24 -43.72
N MET A 40 7.36 8.86 -42.57
CA MET A 40 6.58 8.52 -41.38
C MET A 40 5.73 9.70 -40.87
N PHE A 41 6.01 10.94 -41.31
CA PHE A 41 5.26 12.15 -40.94
C PHE A 41 4.41 12.72 -42.10
N ILE A 42 4.05 11.89 -43.08
CA ILE A 42 3.22 12.27 -44.24
C ILE A 42 1.90 12.96 -43.85
N LEU A 43 1.29 12.56 -42.73
CA LEU A 43 0.05 13.16 -42.21
C LEU A 43 0.15 14.65 -41.88
N VAL A 44 1.37 15.14 -41.59
CA VAL A 44 1.65 16.55 -41.27
C VAL A 44 2.28 17.25 -42.46
N LYS A 45 3.30 16.63 -43.08
CA LYS A 45 4.07 17.26 -44.16
C LYS A 45 3.31 17.37 -45.48
N GLN A 46 2.42 16.42 -45.76
CA GLN A 46 1.64 16.38 -47.00
C GLN A 46 0.15 16.49 -46.66
N PHE A 47 -0.22 17.56 -45.96
CA PHE A 47 -1.62 17.81 -45.62
C PHE A 47 -2.46 17.95 -46.90
N PRO A 48 -3.44 17.06 -47.15
CA PRO A 48 -4.14 16.99 -48.44
C PRO A 48 -5.25 18.04 -48.60
N GLY A 49 -5.45 18.91 -47.61
CA GLY A 49 -6.56 19.87 -47.54
C GLY A 49 -7.75 19.32 -46.76
N LEU A 50 -8.56 20.20 -46.17
CA LEU A 50 -9.62 19.84 -45.22
C LEU A 50 -10.65 18.85 -45.81
N SER A 51 -11.02 19.03 -47.08
CA SER A 51 -11.98 18.17 -47.77
C SER A 51 -11.46 16.75 -48.04
N ARG A 52 -10.15 16.59 -48.31
CA ARG A 52 -9.51 15.29 -48.58
C ARG A 52 -9.06 14.57 -47.31
N SER A 53 -8.88 15.29 -46.21
CA SER A 53 -8.59 14.67 -44.90
C SER A 53 -9.76 13.82 -44.39
N MET A 54 -10.98 14.09 -44.84
CA MET A 54 -12.18 13.30 -44.49
C MET A 54 -12.42 12.10 -45.43
N THR A 55 -11.57 11.88 -46.43
CA THR A 55 -11.67 10.73 -47.33
C THR A 55 -10.63 9.67 -47.00
N GLN A 56 -10.92 8.41 -47.38
CA GLN A 56 -9.94 7.33 -47.26
C GLN A 56 -8.82 7.52 -48.29
N PRO A 57 -7.55 7.24 -47.96
CA PRO A 57 -7.05 6.60 -46.74
C PRO A 57 -6.70 7.56 -45.58
N TRP A 58 -6.75 8.88 -45.80
CA TRP A 58 -6.29 9.90 -44.85
C TRP A 58 -7.10 9.90 -43.55
N LEU A 59 -8.41 9.73 -43.63
CA LEU A 59 -9.30 9.65 -42.46
C LEU A 59 -8.86 8.53 -41.50
N ALA A 60 -8.58 7.33 -42.01
CA ALA A 60 -8.10 6.22 -41.20
C ALA A 60 -6.71 6.51 -40.58
N GLY A 61 -5.82 7.18 -41.32
CA GLY A 61 -4.52 7.61 -40.81
C GLY A 61 -4.65 8.54 -39.59
N TYR A 62 -5.50 9.56 -39.67
CA TYR A 62 -5.75 10.48 -38.55
C TYR A 62 -6.45 9.78 -37.37
N GLN A 63 -7.35 8.83 -37.62
CA GLN A 63 -7.98 8.02 -36.58
C GLN A 63 -6.97 7.14 -35.84
N ILE A 64 -6.05 6.49 -36.55
CA ILE A 64 -4.96 5.71 -35.95
C ILE A 64 -4.07 6.60 -35.09
N ALA A 65 -3.72 7.79 -35.59
CA ALA A 65 -2.91 8.75 -34.84
C ALA A 65 -3.60 9.22 -33.55
N GLY A 66 -4.89 9.56 -33.63
CA GLY A 66 -5.71 9.93 -32.47
C GLY A 66 -5.86 8.79 -31.47
N ALA A 67 -6.10 7.56 -31.94
CA ALA A 67 -6.25 6.39 -31.09
C ALA A 67 -4.95 6.06 -30.34
N ALA A 68 -3.79 6.14 -31.01
CA ALA A 68 -2.49 5.93 -30.38
C ALA A 68 -2.21 6.98 -29.29
N LEU A 69 -2.51 8.27 -29.55
CA LEU A 69 -2.38 9.33 -28.56
C LEU A 69 -3.27 9.10 -27.33
N VAL A 70 -4.53 8.73 -27.54
CA VAL A 70 -5.45 8.43 -26.44
C VAL A 70 -4.96 7.22 -25.65
N ALA A 71 -4.49 6.17 -26.33
CA ALA A 71 -3.98 4.96 -25.68
C ALA A 71 -2.76 5.23 -24.80
N THR A 72 -1.78 6.01 -25.27
CA THR A 72 -0.59 6.33 -24.46
C THR A 72 -0.93 7.20 -23.26
N VAL A 73 -1.83 8.18 -23.41
CA VAL A 73 -2.29 9.03 -22.30
C VAL A 73 -3.04 8.19 -21.25
N LEU A 74 -3.96 7.33 -21.67
CA LEU A 74 -4.68 6.43 -20.77
C LEU A 74 -3.74 5.47 -20.05
N PHE A 75 -2.75 4.92 -20.75
CA PHE A 75 -1.74 4.04 -20.17
C PHE A 75 -0.91 4.76 -19.10
N THR A 76 -0.42 5.97 -19.38
CA THR A 76 0.33 6.77 -18.41
C THR A 76 -0.52 7.17 -17.19
N LEU A 77 -1.80 7.49 -17.39
CA LEU A 77 -2.72 7.76 -16.29
C LEU A 77 -2.92 6.52 -15.42
N ALA A 78 -3.15 5.34 -16.02
CA ALA A 78 -3.30 4.09 -15.28
C ALA A 78 -2.05 3.75 -14.45
N LEU A 79 -0.85 3.93 -15.01
CA LEU A 79 0.41 3.74 -14.27
C LEU A 79 0.59 4.76 -13.13
N SER A 80 0.13 5.99 -13.34
CA SER A 80 0.24 7.05 -12.33
C SER A 80 -0.64 6.80 -11.10
N PHE A 81 -1.82 6.19 -11.27
CA PHE A 81 -2.71 5.87 -10.16
C PHE A 81 -2.35 4.56 -9.45
N THR A 82 -1.68 3.63 -10.12
CA THR A 82 -1.34 2.31 -9.55
C THR A 82 -0.07 2.36 -8.71
N GLN A 83 0.91 3.19 -9.06
CA GLN A 83 2.12 3.35 -8.26
C GLN A 83 1.90 4.33 -7.11
N LYS A 84 1.33 3.84 -6.00
CA LYS A 84 1.50 4.51 -4.71
C LYS A 84 3.00 4.52 -4.41
N LEU A 85 3.63 5.69 -4.41
CA LEU A 85 4.99 5.82 -3.88
C LEU A 85 4.98 5.30 -2.44
N THR A 86 5.51 4.11 -2.23
CA THR A 86 5.90 3.65 -0.90
C THR A 86 7.10 4.49 -0.52
N GLN A 87 6.84 5.65 0.10
CA GLN A 87 7.86 6.32 0.89
C GLN A 87 8.37 5.28 1.89
N TYR A 88 9.66 4.97 1.81
CA TYR A 88 10.37 4.16 2.79
C TYR A 88 9.97 4.63 4.20
N GLY A 89 9.27 3.77 4.96
CA GLY A 89 8.93 4.04 6.35
C GLY A 89 7.77 5.01 6.61
N LYS A 90 6.55 4.71 6.11
CA LYS A 90 5.35 5.31 6.71
C LYS A 90 5.09 4.67 8.08
N ALA A 91 5.62 5.28 9.13
CA ALA A 91 5.17 5.00 10.49
C ALA A 91 3.84 5.73 10.71
N HIS A 92 2.77 4.98 10.90
CA HIS A 92 1.47 5.51 11.30
C HIS A 92 0.87 4.65 12.41
N PHE A 93 -0.05 5.23 13.18
CA PHE A 93 -0.80 4.47 14.16
C PHE A 93 -1.73 3.50 13.46
N GLN A 94 -1.66 2.22 13.85
CA GLN A 94 -2.46 1.19 13.23
C GLN A 94 -3.94 1.41 13.49
N SER A 95 -4.75 1.30 12.44
CA SER A 95 -6.20 1.25 12.56
C SER A 95 -6.66 -0.08 13.19
N SER A 96 -7.88 -0.11 13.73
CA SER A 96 -8.47 -1.34 14.28
C SER A 96 -8.50 -2.52 13.29
N ALA A 97 -8.61 -2.23 11.99
CA ALA A 97 -8.55 -3.23 10.93
C ALA A 97 -7.12 -3.76 10.72
N GLU A 98 -6.13 -2.87 10.76
CA GLU A 98 -4.71 -3.25 10.65
C GLU A 98 -4.24 -4.05 11.87
N ILE A 99 -4.63 -3.67 13.09
CA ILE A 99 -4.33 -4.44 14.31
C ILE A 99 -4.87 -5.87 14.19
N ARG A 100 -6.11 -6.03 13.66
CA ARG A 100 -6.69 -7.35 13.40
C ARG A 100 -5.91 -8.12 12.34
N LYS A 101 -5.62 -7.49 11.19
CA LYS A 101 -4.86 -8.11 10.09
C LYS A 101 -3.46 -8.54 10.53
N ASN A 102 -2.82 -7.73 11.38
CA ASN A 102 -1.52 -8.01 11.96
C ASN A 102 -1.60 -9.07 13.07
N GLY A 103 -2.78 -9.57 13.43
CA GLY A 103 -2.93 -10.64 14.41
C GLY A 103 -2.58 -10.18 15.83
N LEU A 104 -2.84 -8.91 16.16
CA LEU A 104 -2.62 -8.32 17.48
C LEU A 104 -3.91 -8.32 18.35
N LEU A 105 -4.90 -9.12 17.97
CA LEU A 105 -6.16 -9.30 18.70
C LEU A 105 -6.44 -10.78 18.97
N GLN A 106 -5.38 -11.52 19.29
CA GLN A 106 -5.50 -12.92 19.66
C GLN A 106 -6.05 -13.07 21.08
N THR A 107 -6.52 -14.27 21.40
CA THR A 107 -6.93 -14.61 22.75
C THR A 107 -5.74 -14.55 23.70
N ILE A 108 -6.01 -14.12 24.93
CA ILE A 108 -5.02 -14.10 26.01
C ILE A 108 -4.51 -15.53 26.27
N GLY A 109 -3.21 -15.68 26.56
CA GLY A 109 -2.57 -16.97 26.83
C GLY A 109 -1.93 -17.63 25.60
N GLY A 110 -2.30 -17.22 24.38
CA GLY A 110 -1.62 -17.67 23.15
C GLY A 110 -0.27 -17.01 22.90
N GLY A 111 -0.04 -15.85 23.53
CA GLY A 111 1.24 -15.16 23.49
C GLY A 111 1.30 -13.91 24.35
N LEU A 112 2.13 -12.94 23.96
CA LEU A 112 2.32 -11.70 24.71
C LEU A 112 1.06 -10.83 24.67
N VAL A 113 0.74 -10.26 25.83
CA VAL A 113 -0.24 -9.21 26.00
C VAL A 113 0.49 -7.87 26.05
N PHE A 114 0.19 -6.97 25.12
CA PHE A 114 0.86 -5.66 25.00
C PHE A 114 0.09 -4.55 25.69
N ALA A 115 -1.24 -4.55 25.57
CA ALA A 115 -2.08 -3.47 26.08
C ALA A 115 -3.53 -3.92 26.23
N ARG A 116 -4.32 -3.08 26.90
CA ARG A 116 -5.79 -3.21 26.98
C ARG A 116 -6.42 -2.08 26.16
N LEU A 117 -7.28 -2.40 25.20
CA LEU A 117 -8.09 -1.39 24.53
C LEU A 117 -9.18 -0.93 25.49
N GLY A 118 -9.14 0.34 25.88
CA GLY A 118 -10.20 0.96 26.65
C GLY A 118 -11.37 1.29 25.74
N THR A 119 -12.54 0.70 26.01
CA THR A 119 -13.81 1.20 25.46
C THR A 119 -14.26 2.39 26.30
N HIS A 120 -14.31 3.58 25.69
CA HIS A 120 -14.93 4.76 26.28
C HIS A 120 -16.29 4.95 25.61
N GLY A 121 -17.38 4.88 26.39
CA GLY A 121 -18.74 5.10 25.87
C GLY A 121 -19.81 4.31 26.63
N PHE A 122 -21.06 4.77 26.53
CA PHE A 122 -22.24 4.18 27.21
C PHE A 122 -22.46 2.69 26.87
N LEU A 123 -22.02 2.26 25.68
CA LEU A 123 -22.13 0.87 25.21
C LEU A 123 -20.96 -0.04 25.67
N SER A 124 -19.99 0.49 26.44
CA SER A 124 -18.83 -0.26 26.94
C SER A 124 -19.17 -1.52 27.75
N PRO A 125 -20.23 -1.58 28.59
CA PRO A 125 -20.58 -2.81 29.30
C PRO A 125 -21.07 -3.94 28.38
N ILE A 126 -21.63 -3.59 27.21
CA ILE A 126 -22.29 -4.51 26.28
C ILE A 126 -21.33 -4.96 25.16
N LEU A 127 -20.56 -4.03 24.59
CA LEU A 127 -19.55 -4.32 23.55
C LEU A 127 -18.14 -4.58 24.11
N GLY A 128 -17.87 -4.17 25.34
CA GLY A 128 -16.54 -3.97 25.91
C GLY A 128 -16.12 -5.02 26.93
N ARG A 129 -16.34 -6.31 26.64
CA ARG A 129 -15.58 -7.36 27.32
C ARG A 129 -14.12 -7.30 26.82
N PHE A 130 -13.35 -6.42 27.47
CA PHE A 130 -11.89 -6.36 27.55
C PHE A 130 -11.16 -6.88 26.30
N ARG A 131 -11.07 -6.04 25.26
CA ARG A 131 -10.30 -6.39 24.09
C ARG A 131 -8.82 -6.10 24.37
N PHE A 132 -8.05 -7.14 24.61
CA PHE A 132 -6.60 -7.02 24.78
C PHE A 132 -5.93 -6.93 23.41
N ILE A 133 -4.83 -6.18 23.36
CA ILE A 133 -3.89 -6.25 22.27
C ILE A 133 -2.92 -7.37 22.64
N ALA A 134 -3.06 -8.51 21.99
CA ALA A 134 -2.27 -9.70 22.25
C ALA A 134 -1.98 -10.45 20.94
N SER A 135 -0.85 -11.11 20.87
CA SER A 135 -0.46 -11.92 19.72
C SER A 135 0.17 -13.22 20.15
N ASN A 136 0.18 -14.21 19.26
CA ASN A 136 0.85 -15.47 19.50
C ASN A 136 2.39 -15.33 19.53
N TRP A 137 3.05 -16.20 20.29
CA TRP A 137 4.51 -16.23 20.43
C TRP A 137 5.25 -16.31 19.08
N ASP A 138 4.72 -17.08 18.13
CA ASP A 138 5.35 -17.29 16.81
C ASP A 138 5.43 -16.00 15.97
N LYS A 139 4.53 -15.05 16.22
CA LYS A 139 4.41 -13.84 15.40
C LYS A 139 5.16 -12.65 15.99
N PHE A 140 5.07 -12.48 17.30
CA PHE A 140 5.80 -11.43 18.03
C PHE A 140 6.44 -12.03 19.29
N PRO A 141 7.62 -12.65 19.16
CA PRO A 141 8.28 -13.33 20.27
C PRO A 141 8.92 -12.37 21.29
N HIS A 142 9.18 -11.12 20.88
CA HIS A 142 9.91 -10.15 21.68
C HIS A 142 9.19 -8.80 21.71
N CYS A 143 9.36 -8.07 22.81
CA CYS A 143 8.78 -6.75 23.00
C CYS A 143 9.75 -5.87 23.77
N LEU A 144 9.89 -4.61 23.33
CA LEU A 144 10.54 -3.57 24.09
C LEU A 144 9.47 -2.63 24.65
N VAL A 145 9.36 -2.55 25.98
CA VAL A 145 8.44 -1.63 26.66
C VAL A 145 9.22 -0.46 27.23
N VAL A 146 9.03 0.72 26.64
CA VAL A 146 9.60 1.98 27.11
C VAL A 146 8.53 2.74 27.89
N ALA A 147 8.74 2.93 29.19
CA ALA A 147 7.82 3.67 30.04
C ALA A 147 8.55 4.36 31.20
N PRO A 148 8.16 5.59 31.58
CA PRO A 148 8.78 6.30 32.70
C PRO A 148 8.48 5.63 34.06
N THR A 149 9.15 6.07 35.11
CA THR A 149 8.88 5.60 36.48
C THR A 149 7.43 5.87 36.87
N ARG A 150 6.80 4.94 37.62
CA ARG A 150 5.40 5.00 38.04
C ARG A 150 4.35 4.99 36.92
N ALA A 151 4.73 4.73 35.67
CA ALA A 151 3.79 4.56 34.55
C ALA A 151 3.05 3.20 34.54
N GLY A 152 3.33 2.33 35.51
CA GLY A 152 2.65 1.04 35.62
C GLY A 152 3.18 -0.07 34.70
N LYS A 153 4.41 0.01 34.16
CA LYS A 153 4.98 -1.07 33.33
C LYS A 153 4.98 -2.45 34.02
N GLY A 154 5.16 -2.49 35.34
CA GLY A 154 5.06 -3.71 36.13
C GLY A 154 3.66 -4.30 36.11
N VAL A 155 2.66 -3.49 36.52
CA VAL A 155 1.26 -3.92 36.64
C VAL A 155 0.58 -4.13 35.28
N GLY A 156 0.86 -3.29 34.30
CA GLY A 156 0.19 -3.29 32.99
C GLY A 156 0.77 -4.24 31.96
N TYR A 157 2.05 -4.62 32.10
CA TYR A 157 2.73 -5.49 31.12
C TYR A 157 3.42 -6.68 31.78
N VAL A 158 4.31 -6.47 32.76
CA VAL A 158 5.15 -7.55 33.31
C VAL A 158 4.32 -8.59 34.05
N ILE A 159 3.53 -8.18 35.06
CA ILE A 159 2.74 -9.10 35.88
C ILE A 159 1.76 -9.94 35.03
N PRO A 160 0.95 -9.36 34.12
CA PRO A 160 0.05 -10.15 33.28
C PRO A 160 0.79 -11.18 32.42
N ASN A 161 1.89 -10.80 31.76
CA ASN A 161 2.65 -11.74 30.93
C ASN A 161 3.31 -12.85 31.76
N THR A 162 3.82 -12.54 32.96
CA THR A 162 4.39 -13.54 33.87
C THR A 162 3.34 -14.53 34.38
N LEU A 163 2.10 -14.09 34.62
CA LEU A 163 0.99 -14.97 35.02
C LEU A 163 0.49 -15.84 33.87
N LEU A 164 0.51 -15.31 32.65
CA LEU A 164 -0.01 -15.99 31.46
C LEU A 164 0.99 -16.93 30.79
N PHE A 165 2.30 -16.72 31.02
CA PHE A 165 3.33 -17.54 30.40
C PHE A 165 3.35 -18.96 31.00
N PRO A 166 3.08 -20.01 30.20
CA PRO A 166 2.91 -21.37 30.71
C PRO A 166 4.23 -22.06 31.05
N GLY A 167 5.37 -21.56 30.55
CA GLY A 167 6.68 -22.16 30.76
C GLY A 167 7.47 -21.53 31.91
N SER A 168 8.71 -21.98 32.09
CA SER A 168 9.66 -21.38 33.05
C SER A 168 10.11 -19.98 32.61
N CYS A 169 10.16 -19.03 33.53
CA CYS A 169 10.59 -17.66 33.25
C CYS A 169 11.77 -17.24 34.15
N VAL A 170 12.72 -16.51 33.57
CA VAL A 170 13.78 -15.82 34.32
C VAL A 170 13.47 -14.34 34.31
N ILE A 171 13.34 -13.75 35.49
CA ILE A 171 12.92 -12.35 35.65
C ILE A 171 13.92 -11.65 36.55
N LEU A 172 14.47 -10.53 36.06
CA LEU A 172 15.26 -9.63 36.88
C LEU A 172 14.32 -8.77 37.74
N ASP A 173 14.14 -9.16 38.99
CA ASP A 173 13.27 -8.48 39.94
C ASP A 173 14.07 -7.98 41.16
N VAL A 174 14.71 -6.83 41.00
CA VAL A 174 15.55 -6.22 42.05
C VAL A 174 14.74 -5.89 43.31
N LYS A 175 13.42 -5.68 43.18
CA LYS A 175 12.55 -5.26 44.30
C LYS A 175 11.73 -6.40 44.90
N GLY A 176 11.55 -7.51 44.20
CA GLY A 176 10.71 -8.63 44.63
C GLY A 176 9.21 -8.46 44.36
N GLU A 177 8.76 -7.31 43.80
CA GLU A 177 7.35 -7.00 43.58
C GLU A 177 6.68 -7.96 42.58
N ILE A 178 7.44 -8.44 41.58
CA ILE A 178 6.93 -9.37 40.56
C ILE A 178 6.82 -10.76 41.16
N PHE A 179 7.82 -11.18 41.94
CA PHE A 179 7.80 -12.47 42.63
C PHE A 179 6.64 -12.55 43.63
N GLU A 180 6.46 -11.52 44.46
CA GLU A 180 5.36 -11.45 45.43
C GLU A 180 3.99 -11.55 44.75
N ALA A 181 3.81 -10.83 43.63
CA ALA A 181 2.55 -10.80 42.90
C ALA A 181 2.24 -12.11 42.13
N THR A 182 3.25 -12.87 41.70
CA THR A 182 3.06 -13.95 40.71
C THR A 182 3.42 -15.35 41.20
N SER A 183 4.32 -15.48 42.19
CA SER A 183 4.86 -16.77 42.66
C SER A 183 3.79 -17.78 43.03
N ARG A 184 2.79 -17.39 43.83
CA ARG A 184 1.70 -18.27 44.28
C ARG A 184 0.87 -18.81 43.12
N HIS A 185 0.63 -18.00 42.09
CA HIS A 185 -0.12 -18.44 40.92
C HIS A 185 0.71 -19.41 40.09
N ARG A 186 1.97 -19.07 39.85
CA ARG A 186 2.88 -19.91 39.06
C ARG A 186 3.13 -21.25 39.73
N GLN A 187 3.35 -21.28 41.04
CA GLN A 187 3.50 -22.53 41.82
C GLN A 187 2.30 -23.47 41.69
N ARG A 188 1.09 -22.95 41.49
CA ARG A 188 -0.11 -23.77 41.27
C ARG A 188 -0.19 -24.35 39.86
N GLN A 189 0.52 -23.77 38.90
CA GLN A 189 0.53 -24.25 37.51
C GLN A 189 1.61 -25.31 37.23
N GLY A 190 2.58 -25.47 38.14
CA GLY A 190 3.74 -26.37 37.99
C GLY A 190 5.03 -25.61 37.72
#